data_AF-A0A946P563-F1
#
_entry.id   AF-A0A946P563-F1
#
_cell.length_a   1.000
_cell.length_b   1.000
_cell.length_c   1.000
_cell.angle_alpha   90.00
_cell.angle_beta   90.00
_cell.angle_gamma   90.00
#
_symmetry.space_group_name_H-M   'P 1'
#
loop_
_entity.id
_entity.type
_entity.pdbx_description
1 polymer ?
#
loop_
_entity_poly.entity_id
_entity_poly.type
_entity_poly.pdbx_seq_one_letter_code
_entity_poly.pdbx_strand_id
1 'polypeptide(L)' 'MQAKTAIVLVNLGTPDAPDEDSIRRYLKQFLSDPRV' A
#
# COMPACT_ATOMS: atom_id res chain seq x y z
N MET A 1 -6.87 15.46 29.80
CA MET A 1 -7.16 14.21 29.06
C MET A 1 -5.82 13.52 28.83
N GLN A 2 -5.69 12.22 29.12
CA GLN A 2 -4.42 11.50 28.92
C GLN A 2 -4.30 11.11 27.44
N ALA A 3 -3.15 11.40 26.81
CA ALA A 3 -2.90 11.01 25.43
C ALA A 3 -2.76 9.48 25.34
N LYS A 4 -3.43 8.88 24.35
CA LYS A 4 -3.32 7.43 24.07
C LYS A 4 -2.29 7.21 22.96
N THR A 5 -1.44 6.20 23.12
CA THR A 5 -0.51 5.78 22.07
C THR A 5 -1.25 4.99 21.00
N ALA A 6 -1.08 5.38 19.73
CA ALA A 6 -1.57 4.63 18.58
C ALA A 6 -0.44 3.79 17.98
N ILE A 7 -0.80 2.61 17.47
CA ILE A 7 0.10 1.75 16.69
C ILE A 7 -0.41 1.74 15.25
N VAL A 8 0.47 2.03 14.30
CA VAL A 8 0.16 1.95 12.87
C VAL A 8 0.79 0.68 12.31
N LEU A 9 -0.04 -0.30 11.94
CA LEU A 9 0.42 -1.47 11.20
C LEU A 9 0.52 -1.09 9.73
N VAL A 10 1.72 -1.18 9.18
CA VAL A 10 1.99 -0.88 7.77
C VAL A 10 2.31 -2.16 7.01
N ASN A 11 1.81 -2.22 5.80
CA ASN A 11 2.16 -3.20 4.78
C ASN A 11 2.05 -2.49 3.42
N LEU A 12 2.67 -3.05 2.39
CA LEU A 12 2.52 -2.56 1.02
C LEU A 12 1.08 -2.77 0.49
N GLY A 13 0.41 -3.82 0.98
CA GLY A 13 -0.89 -4.25 0.47
C GLY A 13 -0.75 -5.24 -0.68
N THR A 14 -1.84 -5.44 -1.42
CA THR A 14 -1.95 -6.33 -2.59
C THR A 14 -2.95 -5.72 -3.58
N PRO A 15 -2.96 -6.13 -4.86
CA PRO A 15 -4.03 -5.74 -5.79
C PRO A 15 -5.42 -6.15 -5.27
N ASP A 16 -6.45 -5.36 -5.60
CA ASP A 16 -7.83 -5.63 -5.18
C ASP A 16 -8.45 -6.87 -5.85
N ALA A 17 -7.95 -7.22 -7.04
CA ALA A 17 -8.38 -8.38 -7.82
C ALA A 17 -7.24 -8.88 -8.75
N PRO A 18 -7.33 -10.12 -9.25
CA PRO A 18 -6.30 -10.73 -10.09
C PRO A 18 -6.43 -10.35 -11.59
N ASP A 19 -7.15 -9.28 -11.93
CA ASP A 19 -7.28 -8.78 -13.30
C ASP A 19 -6.18 -7.77 -13.67
N GLU A 20 -6.04 -7.52 -14.97
CA GLU A 20 -4.98 -6.68 -15.51
C GLU A 20 -5.03 -5.24 -14.98
N ASP A 21 -6.21 -4.64 -14.85
CA ASP A 21 -6.37 -3.25 -14.44
C ASP A 21 -5.98 -3.06 -12.97
N SER A 22 -6.41 -3.98 -12.11
CA SER A 22 -6.06 -4.03 -10.69
C SER A 22 -4.56 -4.20 -10.49
N ILE A 23 -3.93 -5.13 -11.20
CA ILE A 23 -2.48 -5.39 -11.12
C ILE A 23 -1.70 -4.19 -11.65
N ARG A 24 -2.08 -3.61 -12.79
CA ARG A 24 -1.42 -2.45 -13.38
C ARG A 24 -1.42 -1.26 -12.42
N ARG A 25 -2.56 -1.00 -11.76
CA ARG A 25 -2.68 0.10 -10.78
C ARG A 25 -1.74 -0.11 -9.59
N TYR A 26 -1.74 -1.31 -9.01
CA TYR A 26 -0.87 -1.67 -7.89
C TYR A 26 0.61 -1.57 -8.27
N LEU A 27 1.03 -2.17 -9.38
CA LEU A 27 2.43 -2.13 -9.82
C LEU A 27 2.90 -0.72 -10.15
N LYS A 28 2.05 0.14 -10.72
CA LYS A 28 2.40 1.53 -10.99
C LYS A 28 2.76 2.30 -9.71
N GLN A 29 2.07 2.04 -8.60
CA GLN A 29 2.36 2.69 -7.32
C GLN A 29 3.75 2.28 -6.79
N PHE A 30 4.11 1.00 -6.93
CA PHE A 30 5.39 0.45 -6.48
C PHE A 30 6.55 0.85 -7.40
N LEU A 31 6.44 0.60 -8.70
CA LEU A 31 7.51 0.80 -9.67
C LEU A 31 7.82 2.28 -9.96
N SER A 32 6.98 3.21 -9.48
CA SER A 32 7.24 4.66 -9.60
C SER A 32 7.97 5.24 -8.39
N ASP A 33 8.10 4.50 -7.29
CA ASP A 33 8.85 4.96 -6.12
C ASP A 33 10.35 4.73 -6.35
N PRO A 34 11.21 5.76 -6.36
CA PRO A 34 12.65 5.58 -6.58
C PRO A 34 13.38 4.88 -5.42
N ARG A 35 12.71 4.63 -4.30
CA ARG A 35 13.25 3.91 -3.14
C ARG A 35 12.97 2.40 -3.21
N VAL A 36 12.31 1.97 -4.27
CA VAL A 36 11.98 0.58 -4.62
C VAL A 36 12.78 0.21 -5.86
#